data_AF-A0A0Q9PWD0-F1
#
_entry.id   AF-A0A0Q9PWD0-F1
#
_cell.length_a   1.000
_cell.length_b   1.000
_cell.length_c   1.000
_cell.angle_alpha   90.00
_cell.angle_beta   90.00
_cell.angle_gamma   90.00
#
_symmetry.space_group_name_H-M   'P 1'
#
loop_
_entity.id
_entity.type
_entity.pdbx_description
1 polymer ?
#
loop_
_entity_poly.entity_id
_entity_poly.type
_entity_poly.pdbx_seq_one_letter_code
_entity_poly.pdbx_strand_id
1 'polypeptide(L)'
;MDTVTSRLLCRLEEIPDGEATAVDAVLADGEESLIVLREGDGARAWLNVCPHAGRRLDWAPGKFLVTRGTLVCAVHGASFRTTDGECVGGPCRGDRLRAVPVTVENGEVLLAAGSVPDADGA
;
A
#
# COMPACT_ATOMS: atom_id res chain seq x y z
N MET A 1 -5.09 -18.41 24.11
CA MET A 1 -4.20 -17.26 23.88
C MET A 1 -3.77 -17.38 22.45
N ASP A 2 -4.54 -16.80 21.54
CA ASP A 2 -4.22 -16.84 20.12
C ASP A 2 -3.08 -15.84 19.91
N THR A 3 -1.86 -16.36 19.81
CA THR A 3 -0.70 -15.59 19.40
C THR A 3 -0.99 -15.10 17.99
N VAL A 4 -1.32 -13.82 17.84
CA VAL A 4 -1.45 -13.24 16.50
C VAL A 4 -0.04 -13.05 15.96
N THR A 5 0.39 -14.02 15.15
CA THR A 5 1.70 -13.97 14.51
C THR A 5 1.67 -12.90 13.42
N SER A 6 2.41 -11.81 13.63
CA SER A 6 2.70 -10.82 12.59
C SER A 6 3.44 -11.51 11.44
N ARG A 7 2.99 -11.28 10.20
CA ARG A 7 3.53 -11.94 9.00
C ARG A 7 4.54 -11.02 8.32
N LEU A 8 5.75 -11.51 8.07
CA LEU A 8 6.76 -10.80 7.30
C LEU A 8 6.30 -10.54 5.86
N LEU A 9 6.42 -9.28 5.42
CA LEU A 9 6.14 -8.85 4.05
C LEU A 9 7.43 -8.68 3.24
N CYS A 10 8.37 -7.89 3.76
CA CYS A 10 9.67 -7.60 3.16
C CYS A 10 10.60 -6.95 4.20
N ARG A 11 11.86 -6.71 3.83
CA ARG A 11 12.76 -5.86 4.62
C ARG A 11 12.60 -4.41 4.20
N LEU A 12 12.63 -3.50 5.16
CA LEU A 12 12.53 -2.06 4.91
C LEU A 12 13.66 -1.57 3.97
N GLU A 13 14.85 -2.14 4.10
CA GLU A 13 16.04 -1.78 3.29
C GLU A 13 15.91 -2.15 1.81
N GLU A 14 15.00 -3.06 1.45
CA GLU A 14 14.72 -3.43 0.06
C GLU A 14 13.96 -2.32 -0.68
N ILE A 15 13.38 -1.39 0.07
CA ILE A 15 12.65 -0.23 -0.45
C ILE A 15 13.54 1.00 -0.25
N PRO A 16 13.96 1.69 -1.34
CA PRO A 16 14.59 2.99 -1.21
C PRO A 16 13.68 3.97 -0.48
N ASP A 17 14.26 4.91 0.27
CA ASP A 17 13.46 5.89 1.00
C ASP A 17 12.62 6.75 0.04
N GLY A 18 11.35 6.94 0.36
CA GLY A 18 10.38 7.64 -0.48
C GLY A 18 9.87 6.85 -1.70
N GLU A 19 10.28 5.60 -1.87
CA GLU A 19 9.83 4.72 -2.96
C GLU A 19 8.88 3.62 -2.46
N ALA A 20 8.32 2.87 -3.40
CA ALA A 20 7.42 1.75 -3.10
C ALA A 20 7.80 0.47 -3.86
N THR A 21 7.42 -0.67 -3.29
CA THR A 21 7.49 -2.00 -3.92
C THR A 21 6.15 -2.72 -3.80
N ALA A 22 6.01 -3.83 -4.53
CA ALA A 22 4.85 -4.70 -4.42
C ALA A 22 5.22 -5.95 -3.63
N VAL A 23 4.34 -6.38 -2.73
CA VAL A 23 4.47 -7.64 -1.99
C VAL A 23 3.14 -8.38 -2.03
N ASP A 24 3.18 -9.69 -2.17
CA ASP A 24 1.96 -10.50 -2.10
C ASP A 24 1.73 -10.96 -0.65
N ALA A 25 0.51 -10.79 -0.17
CA ALA A 25 0.11 -11.10 1.19
C ALA A 25 -1.21 -11.88 1.21
N VAL A 26 -1.31 -12.84 2.14
CA VAL A 26 -2.59 -13.47 2.46
C VAL A 26 -3.28 -12.57 3.48
N LEU A 27 -4.35 -11.90 3.06
CA LEU A 27 -5.25 -11.15 3.91
C LEU A 27 -6.48 -12.02 4.27
N ALA A 28 -7.42 -11.47 5.05
CA ALA A 28 -8.66 -12.17 5.41
C ALA A 28 -9.49 -12.58 4.19
N ASP A 29 -9.47 -11.75 3.15
CA ASP A 29 -10.28 -11.91 1.93
C ASP A 29 -9.59 -12.79 0.86
N GLY A 30 -8.33 -13.17 1.06
CA GLY A 30 -7.54 -13.97 0.11
C GLY A 30 -6.12 -13.44 -0.12
N GLU A 31 -5.47 -13.95 -1.17
CA GLU A 31 -4.18 -13.47 -1.64
C GLU A 31 -4.34 -12.13 -2.38
N GLU A 32 -3.63 -11.12 -1.91
CA GLU A 32 -3.69 -9.76 -2.43
C GLU A 32 -2.28 -9.22 -2.70
N SER A 33 -2.17 -8.38 -3.73
CA SER A 33 -0.95 -7.62 -4.00
C SER A 33 -1.01 -6.29 -3.26
N LEU A 34 -0.02 -6.01 -2.43
CA LEU A 34 0.09 -4.78 -1.65
C LEU A 34 1.12 -3.84 -2.25
N ILE A 35 0.88 -2.54 -2.11
CA ILE A 35 1.88 -1.50 -2.27
C ILE A 35 2.48 -1.27 -0.90
N VAL A 36 3.79 -1.40 -0.74
CA VAL A 36 4.51 -1.01 0.49
C VAL A 36 5.41 0.16 0.14
N LEU A 37 5.18 1.30 0.80
CA LEU A 37 5.93 2.53 0.61
C LEU A 37 6.73 2.85 1.86
N ARG A 38 8.01 3.20 1.68
CA ARG A 38 8.90 3.57 2.78
C ARG A 38 8.90 5.08 3.00
N GLU A 39 8.84 5.49 4.27
CA GLU A 39 9.08 6.86 4.72
C GLU A 39 10.03 6.83 5.93
N GLY A 40 11.31 7.11 5.70
CA GLY A 40 12.37 7.03 6.70
C GLY A 40 12.53 5.63 7.27
N ASP A 41 12.29 5.50 8.58
CA ASP A 41 12.34 4.22 9.31
C ASP A 41 10.95 3.56 9.42
N GLY A 42 9.93 4.13 8.78
CA GLY A 42 8.56 3.62 8.75
C GLY A 42 8.14 3.13 7.37
N ALA A 43 7.00 2.46 7.33
CA ALA A 43 6.34 2.05 6.10
C ALA A 43 4.83 2.25 6.19
N ARG A 44 4.21 2.47 5.03
CA ARG A 44 2.75 2.43 4.83
C ARG A 44 2.43 1.41 3.77
N ALA A 45 1.25 0.81 3.85
CA ALA A 45 0.78 -0.12 2.85
C ALA A 45 -0.67 0.11 2.44
N TRP A 46 -0.97 -0.24 1.19
CA TRP A 46 -2.32 -0.24 0.63
C TRP A 46 -2.51 -1.45 -0.28
N LEU A 47 -3.74 -1.82 -0.57
CA LEU A 47 -4.01 -2.72 -1.70
C LEU A 47 -3.50 -2.08 -2.99
N ASN A 48 -2.88 -2.89 -3.85
CA ASN A 48 -2.46 -2.48 -5.18
C ASN A 48 -3.64 -2.49 -6.16
N VAL A 49 -4.69 -1.73 -5.83
CA VAL A 49 -5.94 -1.64 -6.57
C VAL A 49 -6.41 -0.18 -6.59
N CYS A 50 -6.45 0.39 -7.78
CA CYS A 50 -6.90 1.76 -8.00
C CYS A 50 -8.43 1.81 -7.94
N PRO A 51 -9.04 2.63 -7.05
CA PRO A 51 -10.49 2.68 -6.87
C PRO A 51 -11.25 3.12 -8.13
N HIS A 52 -10.58 3.83 -9.05
CA HIS A 52 -11.19 4.25 -10.32
C HIS A 52 -11.70 3.07 -11.17
N ALA A 53 -10.89 2.03 -11.33
CA ALA A 53 -11.16 0.98 -12.32
C ALA A 53 -10.68 -0.42 -11.89
N GLY A 54 -10.35 -0.61 -10.61
CA GLY A 54 -9.85 -1.88 -10.07
C GLY A 54 -8.50 -2.33 -10.64
N ARG A 55 -7.73 -1.43 -11.26
CA ARG A 55 -6.45 -1.76 -11.89
C ARG A 55 -5.29 -1.59 -10.91
N ARG A 56 -4.26 -2.42 -11.06
CA ARG A 56 -3.01 -2.25 -10.32
C ARG A 56 -2.34 -0.91 -10.66
N LEU A 57 -1.67 -0.31 -9.68
CA LEU A 57 -1.05 1.01 -9.80
C LEU A 57 0.35 0.95 -10.43
N ASP A 58 1.05 -0.20 -10.30
CA ASP A 58 2.38 -0.42 -10.84
C ASP A 58 2.40 -0.53 -12.38
N TRP A 59 3.47 -0.03 -13.00
CA TRP A 59 3.68 -0.11 -14.46
C TRP A 59 4.44 -1.38 -14.88
N ALA A 60 5.11 -2.02 -13.93
CA ALA A 60 5.72 -3.34 -14.03
C ALA A 60 5.76 -3.95 -12.64
N PRO A 61 5.92 -5.28 -12.48
CA PRO A 61 5.91 -5.93 -11.16
C PRO A 61 6.81 -5.23 -10.14
N GLY A 62 6.19 -4.65 -9.09
CA GLY A 62 6.88 -3.96 -8.01
C GLY A 62 7.46 -2.59 -8.37
N LYS A 63 7.08 -2.02 -9.52
CA LYS A 63 7.58 -0.72 -9.99
C LYS A 63 6.46 0.30 -10.04
N PHE A 64 6.54 1.29 -9.15
CA PHE A 64 5.56 2.36 -9.01
C PHE A 64 6.08 3.69 -9.54
N LEU A 65 5.17 4.63 -9.78
CA LEU A 65 5.49 6.02 -10.04
C LEU A 65 5.28 6.79 -8.75
N VAL A 66 6.36 7.03 -7.99
CA VAL A 66 6.33 7.89 -6.81
C VAL A 66 7.08 9.18 -7.10
N THR A 67 6.45 10.32 -6.85
CA THR A 67 7.07 11.62 -7.05
C THR A 67 6.53 12.63 -6.05
N ARG A 68 7.45 13.25 -5.29
CA ARG A 68 7.13 14.32 -4.33
C ARG A 68 5.97 13.97 -3.39
N GLY A 69 5.98 12.78 -2.80
CA GLY A 69 4.92 12.31 -1.89
C GLY A 69 3.58 12.00 -2.57
N THR A 70 3.60 11.75 -3.88
CA THR A 70 2.43 11.32 -4.66
C THR A 70 2.74 10.01 -5.35
N LEU A 71 1.86 9.02 -5.17
CA LEU A 71 1.84 7.76 -5.90
C LEU A 71 0.88 7.88 -7.09
N VAL A 72 1.34 7.59 -8.30
CA VAL A 72 0.53 7.73 -9.52
C VAL A 72 0.18 6.37 -10.08
N CYS A 73 -1.11 6.12 -10.31
CA CYS A 73 -1.60 4.97 -11.06
C CYS A 73 -1.10 5.06 -12.50
N ALA A 74 -0.26 4.11 -12.91
CA ALA A 74 0.36 4.09 -14.23
C ALA A 74 -0.63 3.91 -15.40
N VAL A 75 -1.88 3.54 -15.13
CA VAL A 75 -2.87 3.24 -16.17
C VAL A 75 -3.60 4.51 -16.63
N HIS A 76 -4.18 5.27 -15.71
CA HIS A 76 -5.03 6.43 -16.02
C HIS A 76 -4.61 7.72 -15.29
N GLY A 77 -3.48 7.71 -14.56
CA GLY A 77 -2.92 8.91 -13.93
C GLY A 77 -3.59 9.39 -12.65
N ALA A 78 -4.45 8.57 -12.01
CA ALA A 78 -4.95 8.87 -10.67
C ALA A 78 -3.76 9.04 -9.70
N SER A 79 -3.75 10.12 -8.93
CA SER A 79 -2.62 10.59 -8.14
C SER A 79 -3.00 10.60 -6.66
N PHE A 80 -2.32 9.78 -5.86
CA PHE A 80 -2.64 9.53 -4.46
C PHE A 80 -1.57 10.11 -3.54
N ARG A 81 -1.99 10.83 -2.49
CA ARG A 81 -1.07 11.36 -1.48
C ARG A 81 -0.50 10.19 -0.67
N THR A 82 0.82 10.11 -0.51
CA THR A 82 1.45 8.97 0.18
C THR A 82 1.18 8.95 1.69
N THR A 83 0.77 10.08 2.28
CA THR A 83 0.52 10.16 3.72
C THR A 83 -0.75 9.42 4.15
N ASP A 84 -1.77 9.35 3.30
CA ASP A 84 -3.11 8.84 3.67
C ASP A 84 -3.86 8.11 2.54
N GLY A 85 -3.27 7.99 1.35
CA GLY A 85 -3.85 7.31 0.20
C GLY A 85 -4.98 8.09 -0.49
N GLU A 86 -5.22 9.37 -0.17
CA GLU A 86 -6.25 10.18 -0.82
C GLU A 86 -5.90 10.50 -2.27
N CYS A 87 -6.83 10.25 -3.19
CA CYS A 87 -6.70 10.66 -4.58
C CYS A 87 -6.88 12.18 -4.71
N VAL A 88 -5.78 12.89 -4.94
CA VAL A 88 -5.73 14.35 -5.06
C VAL A 88 -5.81 14.83 -6.52
N GLY A 89 -5.77 13.92 -7.49
CA GLY A 89 -5.89 14.26 -8.91
C GLY A 89 -6.20 13.04 -9.78
N GLY A 90 -6.87 13.29 -10.92
CA GLY A 90 -7.30 12.24 -11.84
C GLY A 90 -8.76 11.80 -11.64
N PRO A 91 -9.16 10.66 -12.22
CA PRO A 91 -10.57 10.31 -12.43
C PRO A 91 -11.33 9.88 -11.16
N CYS A 92 -10.64 9.42 -10.11
CA CYS A 92 -11.24 9.05 -8.82
C CYS A 92 -10.90 10.07 -7.71
N ARG A 93 -10.83 11.36 -8.05
CA ARG A 93 -10.46 12.40 -7.08
C ARG A 93 -11.46 12.42 -5.92
N GLY A 94 -10.96 12.39 -4.69
CA GLY A 94 -11.77 12.29 -3.46
C GLY A 94 -11.84 10.88 -2.88
N ASP A 95 -11.63 9.84 -3.67
CA ASP A 95 -11.54 8.46 -3.19
C ASP A 95 -10.20 8.17 -2.51
N ARG A 96 -10.08 7.00 -1.89
CA ARG A 96 -8.88 6.57 -1.17
C ARG A 96 -8.42 5.17 -1.56
N LEU A 97 -7.12 4.93 -1.50
CA LEU A 97 -6.56 3.58 -1.51
C LEU A 97 -6.96 2.85 -0.21
N ARG A 98 -7.33 1.57 -0.29
CA ARG A 98 -7.63 0.75 0.90
C ARG A 98 -6.32 0.48 1.65
N ALA A 99 -6.15 1.11 2.80
CA ALA A 99 -4.95 0.97 3.64
C ALA A 99 -4.86 -0.44 4.21
N VAL A 100 -3.65 -0.99 4.26
CA VAL A 100 -3.35 -2.27 4.90
C VAL A 100 -2.45 -2.02 6.11
N PRO A 101 -2.89 -2.37 7.33
CA PRO A 101 -2.11 -2.15 8.54
C PRO A 101 -0.76 -2.87 8.51
N VAL A 102 0.34 -2.13 8.68
CA VAL A 102 1.71 -2.67 8.78
C VAL A 102 2.46 -2.02 9.94
N THR A 103 3.40 -2.77 10.51
CA THR A 103 4.39 -2.27 11.47
C THR A 103 5.80 -2.49 10.94
N VAL A 104 6.77 -1.68 11.40
CA VAL A 104 8.18 -1.91 11.13
C VAL A 104 8.87 -2.28 12.44
N GLU A 105 9.46 -3.46 12.49
CA GLU A 105 10.17 -3.98 13.67
C GLU A 105 11.51 -4.56 13.24
N ASN A 106 12.61 -4.13 13.84
CA ASN A 106 13.97 -4.61 13.50
C ASN A 106 14.32 -4.54 12.00
N GLY A 107 13.78 -3.54 11.28
CA GLY A 107 13.98 -3.38 9.83
C GLY A 107 13.11 -4.31 8.97
N GLU A 108 12.17 -5.03 9.57
CA GLU A 108 11.20 -5.88 8.87
C GLU A 108 9.85 -5.18 8.80
N VAL A 109 9.26 -5.15 7.60
CA VAL A 109 7.87 -4.71 7.42
C VAL A 109 6.97 -5.91 7.66
N LEU A 110 6.12 -5.81 8.66
CA LEU A 110 5.22 -6.86 9.12
C LEU A 110 3.77 -6.46 8.85
N LEU A 111 2.96 -7.41 8.40
CA LEU A 111 1.51 -7.25 8.40
C LEU A 111 1.04 -7.22 9.85
N ALA A 112 0.31 -6.15 10.21
CA ALA A 112 -0.15 -5.99 11.59
C ALA A 112 -1.28 -6.97 11.91
N ALA A 113 -1.29 -7.42 13.16
CA ALA A 113 -2.31 -8.25 13.75
C ALA A 113 -3.65 -7.48 13.92
N GLY A 114 -4.54 -7.49 12.92
CA GLY A 114 -5.88 -6.90 13.05
C GLY A 114 -6.46 -6.37 11.73
N SER A 115 -7.76 -6.54 11.56
CA SER A 115 -8.55 -6.30 10.35
C SER A 115 -8.22 -5.01 9.59
N VAL A 116 -8.01 -5.14 8.27
CA VAL A 116 -8.25 -4.05 7.32
C VAL A 116 -9.69 -3.57 7.54
N PRO A 117 -9.94 -2.31 7.94
CA PRO A 117 -11.30 -1.81 8.02
C PRO A 117 -11.95 -1.94 6.63
N ASP A 118 -13.17 -2.45 6.61
CA ASP A 118 -13.97 -2.56 5.39
C ASP A 118 -14.09 -1.18 4.74
N ALA A 119 -13.86 -1.16 3.43
CA ALA A 119 -14.12 0.00 2.60
C ALA A 119 -15.63 0.08 2.32
N ASP A 120 -16.42 0.39 3.35
CA ASP A 120 -17.81 0.84 3.20
C ASP A 120 -18.15 1.79 4.34
N GLY A 121 -18.20 3.08 4.03
CA GLY A 121 -18.40 4.14 5.00
C GLY A 121 -18.66 5.51 4.41
N ALA A 122 -19.73 5.59 3.61
CA ALA A 122 -20.41 6.76 3.01
C ALA A 122 -19.92 7.26 1.65
#